data_AF-A0A958SUL3-F1
#
_entry.id   AF-A0A958SUL3-F1
#
_cell.length_a   1.000
_cell.length_b   1.000
_cell.length_c   1.000
_cell.angle_alpha   90.00
_cell.angle_beta   90.00
_cell.angle_gamma   90.00
#
_symmetry.space_group_name_H-M   'P 1'
#
loop_
_entity.id
_entity.type
_entity.pdbx_description
1 polymer ?
#
loop_
_entity_poly.entity_id
_entity_poly.type
_entity_poly.pdbx_seq_one_letter_code
_entity_poly.pdbx_strand_id
1 'polypeptide(L)'
;MSVIDIVLAALILFGLIRGFMKGFFVEIASLVALVAGVYGAIHFSYFAADYLKDKTDWDEKTIAISAFAITFIAIVILIALAGKALTKIADFASLGILNKLLGGVFGALKITFLLSVVLNFFAKAN
;
A
#
# COMPACT_ATOMS: atom_id res chain seq x y z
N MET A 1 -18.78 -26.64 3.98
CA MET A 1 -17.80 -25.52 4.02
C MET A 1 -18.18 -24.64 5.19
N SER A 2 -17.21 -24.27 6.01
CA SER A 2 -17.48 -23.37 7.14
C SER A 2 -17.81 -21.97 6.61
N VAL A 3 -18.52 -21.16 7.40
CA VAL A 3 -18.78 -19.75 7.05
C VAL A 3 -17.46 -19.00 6.83
N ILE A 4 -16.41 -19.37 7.57
CA ILE A 4 -15.06 -18.79 7.44
C ILE A 4 -14.48 -19.06 6.05
N ASP A 5 -14.59 -20.29 5.53
CA ASP A 5 -14.04 -20.64 4.21
C ASP A 5 -14.67 -19.78 3.10
N ILE A 6 -15.97 -19.54 3.19
CA ILE A 6 -16.72 -18.73 2.21
C ILE A 6 -16.28 -17.26 2.27
N VAL A 7 -16.12 -16.71 3.48
CA VAL A 7 -15.65 -15.33 3.68
C VAL A 7 -14.22 -15.16 3.17
N LEU A 8 -13.32 -16.09 3.48
CA LEU A 8 -11.94 -16.04 3.01
C LEU A 8 -11.87 -16.11 1.47
N ALA A 9 -12.63 -17.01 0.86
CA ALA A 9 -12.71 -17.13 -0.60
C ALA A 9 -13.21 -15.82 -1.25
N ALA A 10 -14.25 -15.20 -0.69
CA ALA A 10 -14.78 -13.93 -1.18
C ALA A 10 -13.75 -12.78 -1.10
N LEU A 11 -12.99 -12.69 0.00
CA LEU A 11 -11.94 -11.68 0.17
C LEU A 11 -10.77 -11.90 -0.79
N ILE A 12 -10.33 -13.15 -0.98
CA ILE A 12 -9.25 -13.48 -1.93
C ILE A 12 -9.71 -13.17 -3.36
N LEU A 13 -10.94 -13.53 -3.71
CA LEU A 13 -11.51 -13.22 -5.03
C LEU A 13 -11.60 -11.70 -5.25
N PHE A 14 -11.99 -10.95 -4.23
CA PHE A 14 -11.95 -9.49 -4.29
C PHE A 14 -10.52 -8.97 -4.54
N GLY A 15 -9.52 -9.55 -3.89
CA GLY A 15 -8.10 -9.24 -4.12
C GLY A 15 -7.67 -9.52 -5.55
N LEU A 16 -8.11 -10.64 -6.11
CA LEU A 16 -7.86 -11.03 -7.49
C LEU A 16 -8.47 -10.03 -8.48
N ILE A 17 -9.76 -9.72 -8.34
CA ILE A 17 -10.46 -8.79 -9.24
C ILE A 17 -9.83 -7.40 -9.14
N ARG A 18 -9.61 -6.91 -7.92
CA ARG A 18 -9.01 -5.59 -7.68
C ARG A 18 -7.60 -5.50 -8.24
N GLY A 19 -6.79 -6.54 -8.05
CA GLY A 19 -5.44 -6.62 -8.60
C GLY A 19 -5.44 -6.64 -10.12
N PHE A 20 -6.36 -7.39 -10.73
CA PHE A 20 -6.52 -7.44 -12.19
C PHE A 20 -6.92 -6.08 -12.78
N MET A 21 -7.83 -5.37 -12.12
CA MET A 21 -8.25 -4.03 -12.56
C MET A 21 -7.15 -2.97 -12.44
N LYS A 22 -6.26 -3.10 -11.44
CA LYS A 22 -5.19 -2.12 -11.17
C LYS A 22 -3.89 -2.39 -11.93
N GLY A 23 -3.59 -3.65 -12.21
CA GLY A 23 -2.32 -4.06 -12.80
C GLY A 23 -1.22 -4.33 -11.77
N PHE A 24 -0.25 -5.14 -12.17
CA PHE A 24 0.86 -5.64 -11.35
C PHE A 24 1.73 -4.52 -10.77
N PHE A 25 2.13 -3.54 -11.59
CA PHE A 25 3.00 -2.47 -11.13
C PHE A 25 2.34 -1.60 -10.05
N VAL A 26 1.04 -1.32 -10.17
CA VAL A 26 0.30 -0.59 -9.12
C VAL A 26 0.23 -1.43 -7.84
N GLU A 27 0.02 -2.73 -7.96
CA GLU A 27 -0.14 -3.59 -6.79
C GLU A 27 1.18 -3.76 -6.02
N ILE A 28 2.31 -3.93 -6.72
CA ILE A 28 3.65 -3.89 -6.10
C ILE A 28 3.93 -2.52 -5.51
N ALA A 29 3.69 -1.45 -6.27
CA ALA A 29 3.90 -0.10 -5.80
C ALA A 29 3.11 0.17 -4.51
N SER A 30 1.94 -0.44 -4.31
CA SER A 30 1.17 -0.28 -3.08
C SER A 30 1.88 -0.85 -1.84
N LEU A 31 2.58 -1.98 -1.98
CA LEU A 31 3.36 -2.57 -0.88
C LEU A 31 4.66 -1.82 -0.67
N VAL A 32 5.36 -1.49 -1.76
CA VAL A 32 6.59 -0.70 -1.70
C VAL A 32 6.31 0.68 -1.09
N ALA A 33 5.21 1.32 -1.45
CA ALA A 33 4.79 2.61 -0.90
C ALA A 33 4.57 2.54 0.61
N LEU A 34 4.02 1.44 1.13
CA LEU A 34 3.83 1.29 2.57
C LEU A 34 5.18 1.18 3.29
N VAL A 35 6.06 0.29 2.84
CA VAL A 35 7.36 0.05 3.48
C VAL A 35 8.29 1.26 3.33
N ALA A 36 8.46 1.74 2.10
CA ALA A 36 9.29 2.90 1.80
C ALA A 36 8.70 4.19 2.37
N GLY A 37 7.36 4.30 2.43
CA GLY A 37 6.67 5.42 3.06
C GLY A 37 6.98 5.49 4.54
N VAL A 38 6.87 4.38 5.28
CA VAL A 38 7.21 4.36 6.72
C VAL A 38 8.70 4.66 6.92
N TYR A 39 9.58 3.95 6.21
CA TYR A 39 11.02 4.16 6.32
C TYR A 39 11.42 5.60 5.99
N GLY A 40 10.92 6.12 4.88
CA GLY A 40 11.20 7.48 4.43
C GLY A 40 10.57 8.52 5.34
N ALA A 41 9.38 8.30 5.90
CA ALA A 41 8.79 9.24 6.86
C ALA A 41 9.59 9.27 8.18
N ILE A 42 10.10 8.14 8.66
CA ILE A 42 11.00 8.13 9.83
C ILE A 42 12.25 8.96 9.54
N HIS A 43 12.83 8.83 8.34
CA HIS A 43 14.10 9.48 8.04
C HIS A 43 13.97 10.93 7.56
N PHE A 44 12.91 11.29 6.83
CA PHE A 44 12.76 12.60 6.15
C PHE A 44 11.69 13.50 6.78
N SER A 45 10.99 13.06 7.83
CA SER A 45 9.98 13.90 8.51
C SER A 45 10.56 15.16 9.11
N TYR A 46 11.86 15.23 9.39
CA TYR A 46 12.50 16.44 9.92
C TYR A 46 12.30 17.66 9.02
N PHE A 47 12.36 17.51 7.69
CA PHE A 47 12.12 18.62 6.75
C PHE A 47 10.73 19.21 6.90
N ALA A 48 9.72 18.34 7.04
CA ALA A 48 8.35 18.78 7.29
C ALA A 48 8.22 19.38 8.71
N ALA A 49 8.88 18.79 9.70
CA ALA A 49 8.84 19.27 11.08
C ALA A 49 9.40 20.69 11.21
N ASP A 50 10.54 20.98 10.57
CA ASP A 50 11.15 22.31 10.58
C ASP A 50 10.24 23.34 9.90
N TYR A 51 9.64 22.98 8.76
CA TYR A 51 8.68 23.85 8.09
C TYR A 51 7.43 24.11 8.93
N LEU A 52 6.95 23.11 9.67
CA LEU A 52 5.81 23.27 10.58
C LEU A 52 6.15 24.13 11.79
N LYS A 53 7.32 23.95 12.42
CA LYS A 53 7.78 24.76 13.56
C LYS A 53 7.77 26.26 13.24
N ASP A 54 8.16 26.63 12.03
CA ASP A 54 8.22 28.03 11.62
C ASP A 54 6.86 28.64 11.23
N LYS A 55 5.84 27.79 11.04
CA LYS A 55 4.53 28.19 10.52
C LYS A 55 3.37 27.97 11.50
N THR A 56 3.58 27.21 12.57
CA THR A 56 2.55 26.89 13.55
C THR A 56 3.10 26.97 14.98
N ASP A 57 2.27 27.46 15.91
CA ASP A 57 2.57 27.45 17.35
C ASP A 57 2.14 26.13 18.02
N TRP A 58 2.34 25.01 17.34
CA TRP A 58 1.97 23.69 17.85
C TRP A 58 3.03 23.14 18.80
N ASP A 59 2.61 22.25 19.72
CA ASP A 59 3.56 21.53 20.56
C ASP A 59 4.42 20.56 19.72
N GLU A 60 5.60 20.22 20.24
CA GLU A 60 6.58 19.39 19.53
C GLU A 60 6.04 18.01 19.13
N LYS A 61 5.17 17.42 19.95
CA LYS A 61 4.58 16.10 19.66
C LYS A 61 3.60 16.20 18.50
N THR A 62 2.75 17.22 18.48
CA THR A 62 1.83 17.48 17.38
C THR A 62 2.60 17.73 16.09
N ILE A 63 3.66 18.54 16.12
CA ILE A 63 4.53 18.79 14.95
C ILE A 63 5.15 17.49 14.44
N ALA A 64 5.73 16.66 15.32
CA ALA A 64 6.37 15.41 14.92
C ALA A 64 5.40 14.44 14.25
N ILE A 65 4.19 14.28 14.82
CA ILE A 65 3.16 13.39 14.26
C ILE A 65 2.67 13.92 12.91
N SER A 66 2.40 15.23 12.80
CA SER A 66 1.96 15.85 11.55
C SER A 66 3.03 15.76 10.47
N ALA A 67 4.29 16.02 10.81
CA ALA A 67 5.41 15.94 9.89
C ALA A 67 5.61 14.51 9.36
N PHE A 68 5.55 13.51 10.24
CA PHE A 68 5.59 12.10 9.84
C PHE A 68 4.44 11.76 8.87
N ALA A 69 3.20 12.15 9.21
CA ALA A 69 2.03 11.89 8.39
C ALA A 69 2.13 12.54 7.00
N ILE A 70 2.55 13.81 6.94
CA ILE A 70 2.70 14.56 5.68
C ILE A 70 3.77 13.90 4.81
N THR A 71 4.96 13.61 5.35
CA THR A 71 6.04 12.96 4.60
C THR A 71 5.64 11.55 4.14
N PHE A 72 4.98 10.77 5.00
CA PHE A 72 4.47 9.44 4.66
C PHE A 72 3.50 9.52 3.47
N ILE A 73 2.49 10.40 3.55
CA ILE A 73 1.48 10.58 2.49
C ILE A 73 2.15 11.03 1.19
N ALA A 74 3.08 11.98 1.25
CA ALA A 74 3.81 12.45 0.08
C ALA A 74 4.57 11.31 -0.62
N ILE A 75 5.31 10.49 0.13
CA ILE A 75 6.05 9.35 -0.43
C ILE A 75 5.09 8.31 -1.03
N VAL A 76 4.01 7.97 -0.32
CA VAL A 76 3.00 7.01 -0.80
C VAL A 76 2.39 7.49 -2.11
N ILE A 77 2.05 8.77 -2.22
CA ILE A 77 1.50 9.35 -3.44
C ILE A 77 2.52 9.26 -4.58
N LEU A 78 3.77 9.65 -4.35
CA LEU A 78 4.83 9.59 -5.37
C LEU A 78 5.03 8.17 -5.91
N ILE A 79 5.14 7.18 -5.04
CA ILE A 79 5.33 5.78 -5.44
C ILE A 79 4.08 5.24 -6.14
N ALA A 80 2.89 5.58 -5.66
CA ALA A 80 1.63 5.18 -6.31
C ALA A 80 1.50 5.77 -7.72
N LEU A 81 1.91 7.02 -7.92
CA LEU A 81 1.96 7.65 -9.25
C LEU A 81 2.96 6.96 -10.16
N ALA A 82 4.15 6.61 -9.65
CA ALA A 82 5.14 5.85 -10.40
C ALA A 82 4.60 4.47 -10.85
N GLY A 83 3.95 3.73 -9.94
CA GLY A 83 3.31 2.46 -10.28
C GLY A 83 2.22 2.57 -11.36
N LYS A 84 1.44 3.66 -11.33
CA LYS A 84 0.46 3.96 -12.39
C LYS A 84 1.12 4.31 -13.71
N ALA A 85 2.21 5.08 -13.70
CA ALA A 85 2.96 5.42 -14.90
C ALA A 85 3.56 4.16 -15.55
N LEU A 86 4.18 3.28 -14.76
CA LEU A 86 4.71 1.99 -15.22
C LEU A 86 3.62 1.10 -15.82
N THR A 87 2.43 1.07 -15.20
CA THR A 87 1.27 0.34 -15.76
C THR A 87 0.88 0.87 -17.14
N LYS A 88 0.81 2.20 -17.31
CA LYS A 88 0.51 2.79 -18.62
C LYS A 88 1.58 2.47 -19.67
N ILE A 89 2.86 2.47 -19.28
CA ILE A 89 3.96 2.09 -20.17
C ILE A 89 3.82 0.62 -20.59
N ALA A 90 3.49 -0.27 -19.65
CA ALA A 90 3.27 -1.69 -19.95
C ALA A 90 2.08 -1.91 -20.90
N ASP A 91 1.00 -1.15 -20.71
CA ASP A 91 -0.15 -1.17 -21.61
C ASP A 91 0.23 -0.72 -23.03
N PHE A 92 1.09 0.30 -23.16
CA PHE A 92 1.59 0.78 -24.45
C PHE A 92 2.54 -0.23 -25.12
N ALA A 93 3.36 -0.92 -24.34
CA ALA A 93 4.32 -1.92 -24.81
C ALA A 93 3.68 -3.29 -25.13
N SER A 94 2.36 -3.35 -25.36
CA SER A 94 1.55 -4.57 -25.58
C SER A 94 1.60 -5.63 -24.46
N LEU A 95 2.16 -5.30 -23.30
CA LEU A 95 2.22 -6.15 -22.11
C LEU A 95 1.04 -5.96 -21.16
N GLY A 96 0.03 -5.17 -21.55
CA GLY A 96 -1.09 -4.81 -20.67
C GLY A 96 -1.89 -6.01 -20.15
N ILE A 97 -2.12 -7.03 -20.97
CA ILE A 97 -2.82 -8.26 -20.54
C ILE A 97 -2.00 -9.00 -19.48
N LEU A 98 -0.69 -9.15 -19.69
CA LEU A 98 0.20 -9.78 -18.72
C LEU A 98 0.25 -8.98 -17.42
N ASN A 99 0.34 -7.65 -17.51
CA ASN A 99 0.31 -6.76 -16.36
C ASN A 99 -0.99 -6.90 -15.53
N LYS A 100 -2.14 -7.03 -16.19
CA LYS A 100 -3.43 -7.25 -15.50
C LYS A 100 -3.50 -8.66 -14.88
N LEU A 101 -3.10 -9.71 -15.60
CA LEU A 101 -3.10 -11.08 -15.07
C LEU A 101 -2.19 -11.21 -13.84
N LEU A 102 -0.94 -10.74 -13.95
CA LEU A 102 0.00 -10.71 -12.83
C LEU A 102 -0.51 -9.83 -11.69
N GLY A 103 -1.19 -8.72 -12.00
CA GLY A 103 -1.86 -7.88 -11.02
C GLY A 103 -2.92 -8.65 -10.24
N GLY A 104 -3.73 -9.46 -10.92
CA GLY A 104 -4.74 -10.31 -10.27
C GLY A 104 -4.13 -11.34 -9.35
N VAL A 105 -3.12 -12.07 -9.82
CA VAL A 105 -2.41 -13.07 -8.99
C VAL A 105 -1.76 -12.40 -7.78
N PHE A 106 -1.07 -11.30 -7.98
CA PHE A 106 -0.40 -10.58 -6.90
C PHE A 106 -1.40 -9.97 -5.90
N GLY A 107 -2.53 -9.44 -6.38
CA GLY A 107 -3.61 -8.92 -5.52
C GLY A 107 -4.25 -10.01 -4.65
N ALA A 108 -4.47 -11.20 -5.21
CA ALA A 108 -4.92 -12.36 -4.46
C ALA A 108 -3.90 -12.76 -3.39
N LEU A 109 -2.62 -12.93 -3.78
CA LEU A 109 -1.53 -13.25 -2.85
C LEU A 109 -1.41 -12.23 -1.72
N LYS A 110 -1.53 -10.94 -2.03
CA LYS A 110 -1.48 -9.85 -1.05
C LYS A 110 -2.60 -9.99 -0.01
N ILE A 111 -3.83 -10.24 -0.45
CA ILE A 111 -4.94 -10.43 0.49
C ILE A 111 -4.79 -11.73 1.28
N THR A 112 -4.41 -12.83 0.65
CA THR A 112 -4.15 -14.11 1.34
C THR A 112 -3.08 -13.95 2.42
N PHE A 113 -1.99 -13.22 2.13
CA PHE A 113 -0.94 -12.92 3.10
C PHE A 113 -1.48 -12.11 4.28
N LEU A 114 -2.22 -11.03 4.02
CA LEU A 114 -2.84 -10.21 5.07
C LEU A 114 -3.80 -11.01 5.95
N LEU A 115 -4.65 -11.83 5.34
CA LEU A 115 -5.57 -12.72 6.05
C LEU A 115 -4.80 -13.74 6.90
N SER A 116 -3.70 -14.29 6.40
CA SER A 116 -2.85 -15.21 7.16
C SER A 116 -2.27 -14.57 8.41
N VAL A 117 -1.80 -13.32 8.31
CA VAL A 117 -1.31 -12.56 9.48
C VAL A 117 -2.42 -12.34 10.50
N VAL A 118 -3.60 -11.90 10.04
CA VAL A 118 -4.76 -11.64 10.92
C VAL A 118 -5.21 -12.92 11.63
N LEU A 119 -5.40 -14.03 10.90
CA LEU A 119 -5.85 -15.30 11.47
C LEU A 119 -4.85 -15.86 12.50
N ASN A 120 -3.55 -15.80 12.23
CA ASN A 120 -2.53 -16.23 13.19
C ASN A 120 -2.54 -15.37 14.46
N PHE A 121 -2.78 -14.07 14.33
CA PHE A 121 -2.88 -13.18 15.48
C PHE A 121 -4.10 -13.53 16.34
N PHE A 122 -5.28 -13.74 15.71
CA PHE A 122 -6.48 -14.19 16.41
C PHE A 122 -6.30 -15.55 17.08
N ALA A 123 -5.64 -16.50 16.42
CA ALA A 123 -5.40 -17.84 16.96
C ALA A 123 -4.45 -17.84 18.18
N LYS A 124 -3.54 -16.85 18.27
CA LYS A 124 -2.65 -16.69 19.43
C LYS A 124 -3.28 -15.90 20.57
N ALA A 125 -4.26 -15.05 20.28
CA ALA A 125 -4.93 -14.20 21.26
C ALA A 125 -6.06 -14.91 22.03
N ASN A 126 -6.50 -16.07 21.54
CA ASN A 126 -7.54 -16.91 22.11
C ASN A 126 -6.94 -18.20 22.69
#